data_AF-A0A838LVX6-F1
#
_entry.id   AF-A0A838LVX6-F1
#
_cell.length_a   1.000
_cell.length_b   1.000
_cell.length_c   1.000
_cell.angle_alpha   90.00
_cell.angle_beta   90.00
_cell.angle_gamma   90.00
#
_symmetry.space_group_name_H-M   'P 1'
#
loop_
_entity.id
_entity.type
_entity.pdbx_description
1 polymer ?
#
loop_
_entity_poly.entity_id
_entity_poly.type
_entity_poly.pdbx_seq_one_letter_code
_entity_poly.pdbx_strand_id
1 'polypeptide(L)'
;MTSLSLLLWIALGFVLQVAIYLGIGFWRHWQGYQALRSHADEVNLPATNDIPAVAEKAAAAAAWLGYRPFRVERKHVEDAAQSVCSFYLVPEDGQPLPSFLPGQFLTFRLDLPTAGGSEQIIRCYSLSDAPRPDHYRVSIKRVPPPPGSALPPGRSSSFFHDRIDVGSRLQVRAPGGHFHIDRGAAPVVLIGGGIGITPMLSMLNWCLAEQPGREVWLYYGVRNSHELVMKSHLDALAAAHPNFHLQVCCSAPLADDVAGRDFQQRSRVDVKLLRMELPLKPYHFYICGPTPMMASLVAGLEDWGVPDSHIHFEAFGPASIKRKPAAAAESPAPQSDIVITFAKSGKQLPWQPGAGSLLEFAEANGIVVESGCHAGGCGTCQTTIRAGEVAYTQPPDYDPEPGTCLLCVSTPKTSVTLEA
;
A
#
# COMPACT_ATOMS: atom_id res chain seq x y z
N MET A 1 -61.57 16.33 -21.86
CA MET A 1 -60.41 15.55 -21.37
C MET A 1 -60.72 15.05 -19.98
N THR A 2 -60.52 13.77 -19.70
CA THR A 2 -60.74 13.20 -18.37
C THR A 2 -59.52 13.47 -17.48
N SER A 3 -59.70 13.48 -16.15
CA SER A 3 -58.61 13.63 -15.18
C SER A 3 -57.47 12.62 -15.43
N LEU A 4 -57.83 11.39 -15.82
CA LEU A 4 -56.90 10.33 -16.18
C LEU A 4 -56.06 10.67 -17.42
N SER A 5 -56.66 11.26 -18.46
CA SER A 5 -55.92 11.67 -19.66
C SER A 5 -54.91 12.77 -19.36
N LEU A 6 -55.23 13.70 -18.45
CA LEU A 6 -54.32 14.79 -18.08
C LEU A 6 -53.11 14.26 -17.28
N LEU A 7 -53.34 13.33 -16.34
CA LEU A 7 -52.28 12.67 -15.58
C LEU A 7 -51.30 11.91 -16.47
N LEU A 8 -51.80 11.22 -17.50
CA LEU A 8 -50.95 10.51 -18.46
C LEU A 8 -50.06 11.46 -19.27
N TRP A 9 -50.60 12.61 -19.70
CA TRP A 9 -49.81 13.63 -20.41
C TRP A 9 -48.73 14.25 -19.53
N ILE A 10 -49.03 14.50 -18.25
CA ILE A 10 -48.05 15.02 -17.28
C ILE A 10 -46.94 13.99 -17.03
N ALA A 11 -47.30 12.72 -16.81
CA ALA A 11 -46.31 11.65 -16.62
C ALA A 11 -45.41 11.48 -17.85
N LEU A 12 -45.99 11.52 -19.06
CA LEU A 12 -45.24 11.44 -20.31
C LEU A 12 -44.27 12.63 -20.47
N GLY A 13 -44.70 13.83 -20.10
CA GLY A 13 -43.86 15.03 -20.10
C GLY A 13 -42.65 14.90 -19.17
N PHE A 14 -42.86 14.38 -17.94
CA PHE A 14 -41.78 14.14 -16.99
C PHE A 14 -40.77 13.10 -17.49
N VAL A 15 -41.26 11.97 -18.04
CA VAL A 15 -40.39 10.92 -18.59
C VAL A 15 -39.56 11.45 -19.75
N LEU A 16 -40.17 12.22 -20.65
CA LEU A 16 -39.48 12.84 -21.78
C LEU A 16 -38.41 13.84 -21.31
N GLN A 17 -38.72 14.66 -20.30
CA GLN A 17 -37.78 15.64 -19.76
C GLN A 17 -36.57 14.98 -19.09
N VAL A 18 -36.79 13.90 -18.33
CA VAL A 18 -35.70 13.10 -17.73
C VAL A 18 -34.85 12.43 -18.81
N ALA A 19 -35.48 11.86 -19.85
CA ALA A 19 -34.76 11.23 -20.96
C ALA A 19 -33.88 12.23 -21.72
N ILE A 20 -34.38 13.43 -21.99
CA ILE A 20 -33.61 14.51 -22.62
C ILE A 20 -32.45 14.95 -21.73
N TYR A 21 -32.68 15.12 -20.42
CA TYR A 21 -31.63 15.52 -19.47
C TYR A 21 -30.50 14.48 -19.40
N LEU A 22 -30.85 13.19 -19.30
CA LEU A 22 -29.89 12.09 -19.31
C LEU A 22 -29.14 11.99 -20.66
N GLY A 23 -29.85 12.19 -21.78
CA GLY A 23 -29.26 12.21 -23.11
C GLY A 23 -28.24 13.33 -23.31
N ILE A 24 -28.54 14.55 -22.84
CA ILE A 24 -27.61 15.68 -22.88
C ILE A 24 -26.40 15.43 -21.97
N GLY A 25 -26.62 14.89 -20.77
CA GLY A 25 -25.54 14.52 -19.84
C GLY A 25 -24.61 13.48 -20.45
N PHE A 26 -25.17 12.44 -21.06
CA PHE A 26 -24.42 11.40 -21.76
C PHE A 26 -23.66 11.96 -22.98
N TRP A 27 -24.29 12.82 -23.77
CA TRP A 27 -23.66 13.44 -24.95
C TRP A 27 -22.46 14.33 -24.56
N ARG A 28 -22.61 15.17 -23.53
CA ARG A 28 -21.51 15.99 -23.00
C ARG A 28 -20.37 15.13 -22.46
N HIS A 29 -20.71 14.03 -21.79
CA HIS A 29 -19.74 13.05 -21.30
C HIS A 29 -18.99 12.37 -22.45
N TRP A 30 -19.70 11.95 -23.49
CA TRP A 30 -19.14 11.32 -24.68
C TRP A 30 -18.19 12.25 -25.45
N GLN A 31 -18.53 13.53 -25.57
CA GLN A 31 -17.65 14.52 -26.20
C GLN A 31 -16.35 14.73 -25.40
N GLY A 32 -16.41 14.75 -24.07
CA GLY A 32 -15.21 14.80 -23.21
C GLY A 32 -14.33 13.56 -23.37
N TYR A 33 -14.94 12.37 -23.46
CA TYR A 33 -14.22 11.13 -23.74
C TYR A 33 -13.51 11.15 -25.10
N GLN A 34 -14.17 11.65 -26.15
CA GLN A 34 -13.56 11.77 -27.47
C GLN A 34 -12.37 12.75 -27.50
N ALA A 35 -12.47 13.88 -26.81
CA ALA A 35 -11.37 14.86 -26.74
C ALA A 35 -10.14 14.32 -25.97
N LEU A 36 -10.36 13.55 -24.91
CA LEU A 36 -9.27 12.89 -24.17
C LEU A 36 -8.64 11.77 -25.00
N ARG A 37 -9.44 11.01 -25.74
CA ARG A 37 -8.94 9.98 -26.64
C ARG A 37 -8.08 10.58 -27.76
N SER A 38 -8.50 11.70 -28.37
CA SER A 38 -7.69 12.37 -29.38
C SER A 38 -6.37 12.93 -28.83
N HIS A 39 -6.35 13.40 -27.58
CA HIS A 39 -5.10 13.82 -26.93
C HIS A 39 -4.20 12.65 -26.52
N ALA A 40 -4.77 11.50 -26.13
CA ALA A 40 -4.01 10.29 -25.89
C ALA A 40 -3.34 9.76 -27.17
N ASP A 41 -4.02 9.90 -28.32
CA ASP A 41 -3.48 9.53 -29.63
C ASP A 41 -2.38 10.52 -30.11
N GLU A 42 -2.45 11.81 -29.73
CA GLU A 42 -1.41 12.82 -30.03
C GLU A 42 -0.15 12.69 -29.15
N VAL A 43 -0.27 12.18 -27.92
CA VAL A 43 0.84 12.07 -26.94
C VAL A 43 1.68 10.80 -27.15
N ASN A 44 1.44 10.04 -28.22
CA ASN A 44 2.28 8.91 -28.63
C ASN A 44 3.61 9.39 -29.26
N LEU A 45 4.42 10.09 -28.46
CA LEU A 45 5.80 10.44 -28.74
C LEU A 45 6.68 9.19 -28.55
N PRO A 46 7.64 8.92 -29.46
CA PRO A 46 8.58 7.82 -29.28
C PRO A 46 9.42 8.07 -28.02
N ALA A 47 9.63 7.01 -27.24
CA ALA A 47 10.44 7.01 -26.04
C ALA A 47 11.87 7.48 -26.34
N THR A 48 12.17 8.76 -26.07
CA THR A 48 13.53 9.25 -25.92
C THR A 48 13.85 9.29 -24.43
N ASN A 49 14.65 8.30 -24.01
CA ASN A 49 15.41 8.32 -22.78
C ASN A 49 16.20 9.63 -22.71
N ASP A 50 15.91 10.47 -21.72
CA ASP A 50 16.85 11.38 -21.06
C ASP A 50 16.09 12.22 -20.01
N ILE A 51 15.86 11.64 -18.83
CA ILE A 51 15.54 12.42 -17.62
C ILE A 51 16.87 12.75 -16.95
N PRO A 52 17.21 14.04 -16.72
CA PRO A 52 18.51 14.40 -16.18
C PRO A 52 18.66 13.92 -14.74
N ALA A 53 19.74 13.17 -14.50
CA ALA A 53 20.20 12.51 -13.27
C ALA A 53 20.54 13.44 -12.08
N VAL A 54 19.87 14.59 -11.96
CA VAL A 54 20.22 15.64 -10.99
C VAL A 54 19.48 15.47 -9.65
N ALA A 55 18.37 14.71 -9.61
CA ALA A 55 17.48 14.63 -8.43
C ALA A 55 17.68 13.41 -7.52
N GLU A 56 18.38 12.36 -7.98
CA GLU A 56 18.69 11.17 -7.18
C GLU A 56 19.64 11.50 -5.99
N LYS A 57 20.33 12.64 -6.08
CA LYS A 57 21.32 13.09 -5.10
C LYS A 57 20.73 13.63 -3.79
N ALA A 58 19.43 13.95 -3.74
CA ALA A 58 18.81 14.54 -2.54
C ALA A 58 18.39 13.50 -1.47
N ALA A 59 18.16 12.24 -1.87
CA ALA A 59 17.92 11.13 -0.93
C ALA A 59 19.23 10.56 -0.34
N ALA A 60 20.38 10.93 -0.91
CA ALA A 60 21.70 10.39 -0.57
C ALA A 60 22.38 11.10 0.61
N ALA A 61 21.64 11.66 1.56
CA ALA A 61 22.20 11.98 2.87
C ALA A 61 22.46 10.66 3.61
N ALA A 62 23.62 10.04 3.34
CA ALA A 62 24.18 8.83 3.96
C ALA A 62 23.17 7.96 4.73
N ALA A 63 22.29 7.26 3.99
CA ALA A 63 21.54 6.15 4.56
C ALA A 63 22.52 5.18 5.24
N TRP A 64 22.23 4.77 6.47
CA TRP A 64 23.15 3.93 7.23
C TRP A 64 23.03 2.45 6.82
N LEU A 65 24.15 1.73 6.91
CA LEU A 65 24.17 0.29 6.67
C LEU A 65 23.79 -0.47 7.95
N GLY A 66 23.02 -1.56 7.80
CA GLY A 66 22.60 -2.39 8.91
C GLY A 66 21.58 -1.71 9.83
N TYR A 67 21.74 -1.90 11.14
CA TYR A 67 20.82 -1.39 12.16
C TYR A 67 21.45 -0.24 12.95
N ARG A 68 20.72 0.86 13.05
CA ARG A 68 21.04 2.03 13.87
C ARG A 68 20.11 2.06 15.08
N PRO A 69 20.63 2.40 16.27
CA PRO A 69 19.81 2.50 17.47
C PRO A 69 19.00 3.81 17.48
N PHE A 70 17.71 3.67 17.73
CA PHE A 70 16.76 4.75 17.94
C PHE A 70 16.13 4.65 19.32
N ARG A 71 15.67 5.77 19.85
CA ARG A 71 14.88 5.85 21.07
C ARG A 71 13.48 6.35 20.74
N VAL A 72 12.49 5.80 21.44
CA VAL A 72 11.11 6.34 21.42
C VAL A 72 11.06 7.62 22.23
N GLU A 73 10.88 8.75 21.57
CA GLU A 73 10.70 10.05 22.23
C GLU A 73 9.26 10.27 22.68
N ARG A 74 8.30 9.80 21.88
CA ARG A 74 6.86 9.93 22.19
C ARG A 74 6.08 8.71 21.73
N LYS A 75 5.05 8.35 22.51
CA LYS A 75 4.05 7.32 22.22
C LYS A 75 2.67 7.94 22.37
N HIS A 76 1.79 7.73 21.39
CA HIS A 76 0.45 8.34 21.37
C HIS A 76 -0.59 7.37 20.79
N VAL A 77 -1.75 7.27 21.42
CA VAL A 77 -2.88 6.46 20.92
C VAL A 77 -3.68 7.29 19.92
N GLU A 78 -3.95 6.72 18.75
CA GLU A 78 -4.45 7.49 17.60
C GLU A 78 -5.93 7.26 17.25
N ASP A 79 -6.56 6.26 17.86
CA ASP A 79 -7.94 5.87 17.62
C ASP A 79 -8.71 5.63 18.93
N ALA A 80 -10.03 5.80 18.91
CA ALA A 80 -10.86 5.62 20.10
C ALA A 80 -10.92 4.15 20.56
N ALA A 81 -10.72 3.20 19.64
CA ALA A 81 -10.60 1.78 19.96
C ALA A 81 -9.29 1.42 20.68
N GLN A 82 -8.35 2.36 20.83
CA GLN A 82 -7.01 2.13 21.40
C GLN A 82 -6.26 0.99 20.70
N SER A 83 -6.52 0.82 19.41
CA SER A 83 -5.94 -0.25 18.60
C SER A 83 -4.71 0.21 17.83
N VAL A 84 -4.47 1.52 17.70
CA VAL A 84 -3.33 2.10 16.98
C VAL A 84 -2.54 3.04 17.87
N CYS A 85 -1.22 2.81 17.93
CA CYS A 85 -0.29 3.72 18.60
C CYS A 85 0.74 4.27 17.61
N SER A 86 0.99 5.57 17.64
CA SER A 86 2.15 6.19 17.00
C SER A 86 3.35 6.21 17.92
N PHE A 87 4.52 5.96 17.34
CA PHE A 87 5.83 6.03 17.98
C PHE A 87 6.69 7.05 17.23
N TYR A 88 7.23 8.02 17.96
CA TYR A 88 8.10 9.07 17.46
C TYR A 88 9.53 8.69 17.83
N LEU A 89 10.36 8.53 16.81
CA LEU A 89 11.66 7.90 16.90
C LEU A 89 12.74 8.92 16.60
N VAL A 90 13.68 9.04 17.53
CA VAL A 90 14.87 9.89 17.39
C VAL A 90 16.12 9.04 17.48
N PRO A 91 17.19 9.36 16.73
CA PRO A 91 18.40 8.56 16.76
C PRO A 91 19.14 8.73 18.09
N GLU A 92 19.67 7.65 18.65
CA GLU A 92 20.37 7.72 19.95
C GLU A 92 21.74 8.39 19.85
N ASP A 93 22.37 8.33 18.70
CA ASP A 93 23.71 8.86 18.43
C ASP A 93 23.74 10.38 18.17
N GLY A 94 22.57 11.04 18.15
CA GLY A 94 22.43 12.47 17.87
C GLY A 94 22.80 12.90 16.46
N GLN A 95 23.10 11.96 15.56
CA GLN A 95 23.39 12.28 14.15
C GLN A 95 22.09 12.62 13.41
N PRO A 96 22.14 13.45 12.35
CA PRO A 96 20.96 13.84 11.59
C PRO A 96 20.13 12.65 11.10
N LEU A 97 18.84 12.89 10.91
CA LEU A 97 17.95 11.97 10.22
C LEU A 97 18.02 12.22 8.71
N PRO A 98 18.38 11.20 7.91
CA PRO A 98 18.19 11.25 6.47
C PRO A 98 16.74 11.55 6.10
N SER A 99 16.55 12.29 5.02
CA SER A 99 15.22 12.40 4.41
C SER A 99 14.79 11.04 3.81
N PHE A 100 13.52 10.91 3.47
CA PHE A 100 12.95 9.71 2.84
C PHE A 100 11.88 10.09 1.82
N LEU A 101 11.46 9.15 0.99
CA LEU A 101 10.38 9.36 0.03
C LEU A 101 9.01 9.04 0.67
N PRO A 102 7.99 9.91 0.59
CA PRO A 102 6.74 9.72 1.31
C PRO A 102 6.01 8.46 0.85
N GLY A 103 5.82 7.52 1.78
CA GLY A 103 5.30 6.17 1.52
C GLY A 103 6.28 5.06 1.94
N GLN A 104 7.58 5.34 2.03
CA GLN A 104 8.60 4.40 2.49
C GLN A 104 8.36 3.89 3.93
N PHE A 105 9.02 2.79 4.29
CA PHE A 105 8.94 2.16 5.60
C PHE A 105 10.29 2.07 6.32
N LEU A 106 10.22 1.83 7.62
CA LEU A 106 11.36 1.44 8.46
C LEU A 106 11.32 -0.05 8.74
N THR A 107 12.48 -0.72 8.72
CA THR A 107 12.62 -2.12 9.14
C THR A 107 13.18 -2.18 10.56
N PHE A 108 12.46 -2.85 11.45
CA PHE A 108 12.81 -3.04 12.86
C PHE A 108 13.28 -4.45 13.11
N ARG A 109 14.32 -4.56 13.94
CA ARG A 109 14.74 -5.82 14.57
C ARG A 109 14.36 -5.76 16.04
N LEU A 110 13.52 -6.68 16.47
CA LEU A 110 12.94 -6.72 17.80
C LEU A 110 13.35 -8.01 18.50
N ASP A 111 13.87 -7.88 19.71
CA ASP A 111 14.19 -9.02 20.56
C ASP A 111 13.03 -9.24 21.54
N LEU A 112 12.14 -10.18 21.21
CA LEU A 112 10.95 -10.47 21.99
C LEU A 112 11.28 -11.44 23.13
N PRO A 113 10.87 -11.18 24.38
CA PRO A 113 11.05 -12.12 25.47
C PRO A 113 10.23 -13.40 25.24
N THR A 114 10.86 -14.54 25.45
CA THR A 114 10.25 -15.88 25.43
C THR A 114 10.59 -16.63 26.71
N ALA A 115 9.92 -17.77 26.96
CA ALA A 115 10.18 -18.57 28.16
C ALA A 115 11.64 -19.06 28.28
N GLY A 116 12.35 -19.17 27.16
CA GLY A 116 13.75 -19.63 27.09
C GLY A 116 14.78 -18.53 26.82
N GLY A 117 14.39 -17.24 26.87
CA GLY A 117 15.29 -16.12 26.59
C GLY A 117 14.64 -15.04 25.72
N SER A 118 15.24 -14.75 24.57
CA SER A 118 14.71 -13.80 23.60
C SER A 118 14.71 -14.40 22.19
N GLU A 119 13.66 -14.12 21.43
CA GLU A 119 13.55 -14.48 20.02
C GLU A 119 13.55 -13.21 19.17
N GLN A 120 14.35 -13.20 18.12
CA GLN A 120 14.45 -12.07 17.22
C GLN A 120 13.38 -12.13 16.14
N ILE A 121 12.67 -11.03 15.93
CA ILE A 121 11.75 -10.88 14.80
C ILE A 121 12.05 -9.59 14.03
N ILE A 122 11.86 -9.64 12.71
CA ILE A 122 12.02 -8.48 11.82
C ILE A 122 10.67 -8.06 11.27
N ARG A 123 10.32 -6.78 11.39
CA ARG A 123 9.06 -6.24 10.84
C ARG A 123 9.25 -4.86 10.26
N CYS A 124 8.44 -4.56 9.23
CA CYS A 124 8.43 -3.26 8.57
C CYS A 124 7.18 -2.48 8.96
N TYR A 125 7.32 -1.17 9.12
CA TYR A 125 6.22 -0.25 9.36
C TYR A 125 6.42 1.02 8.54
N SER A 126 5.41 1.39 7.74
CA SER A 126 5.47 2.62 6.93
C SER A 126 5.69 3.83 7.84
N LEU A 127 6.51 4.76 7.34
CA LEU A 127 6.61 6.09 7.92
C LEU A 127 5.24 6.75 7.73
N SER A 128 4.65 7.25 8.82
CA SER A 128 3.27 7.75 8.83
C SER A 128 3.17 9.27 8.87
N ASP A 129 4.27 9.97 8.63
CA ASP A 129 4.36 11.42 8.49
C ASP A 129 5.21 11.83 7.27
N ALA A 130 5.17 13.11 6.91
CA ALA A 130 6.09 13.68 5.94
C ALA A 130 7.56 13.55 6.43
N PRO A 131 8.56 13.64 5.54
CA PRO A 131 9.96 13.72 5.94
C PRO A 131 10.21 14.92 6.86
N ARG A 132 10.74 14.65 8.07
CA ARG A 132 11.12 15.68 9.04
C ARG A 132 12.54 15.44 9.54
N PRO A 133 13.29 16.52 9.88
CA PRO A 133 14.65 16.39 10.39
C PRO A 133 14.72 15.97 11.86
N ASP A 134 13.63 16.14 12.61
CA ASP A 134 13.61 15.99 14.07
C ASP A 134 13.22 14.57 14.53
N HIS A 135 12.33 13.89 13.81
CA HIS A 135 11.92 12.53 14.15
C HIS A 135 11.41 11.75 12.94
N TYR A 136 11.39 10.42 13.09
CA TYR A 136 10.53 9.55 12.29
C TYR A 136 9.28 9.17 13.07
N ARG A 137 8.16 8.96 12.37
CA ARG A 137 6.91 8.49 12.98
C ARG A 137 6.44 7.21 12.29
N VAL A 138 6.14 6.19 13.09
CA VAL A 138 5.44 4.98 12.64
C VAL A 138 4.17 4.82 13.46
N SER A 139 3.08 4.37 12.84
CA SER A 139 1.81 4.12 13.53
C SER A 139 1.42 2.66 13.37
N ILE A 140 1.29 1.96 14.50
CA ILE A 140 1.24 0.50 14.54
C ILE A 140 -0.10 0.07 15.10
N LYS A 141 -0.85 -0.69 14.31
CA LYS A 141 -2.08 -1.35 14.75
C LYS A 141 -1.76 -2.62 15.53
N ARG A 142 -2.38 -2.79 16.69
CA ARG A 142 -2.42 -4.07 17.42
C ARG A 142 -3.22 -5.08 16.61
N VAL A 143 -2.61 -6.21 16.31
CA VAL A 143 -3.28 -7.33 15.63
C VAL A 143 -3.75 -8.34 16.69
N PRO A 144 -5.06 -8.41 16.98
CA PRO A 144 -5.60 -9.41 17.89
C PRO A 144 -5.56 -10.81 17.26
N PRO A 145 -5.85 -11.88 18.03
CA PRO A 145 -6.09 -13.20 17.48
C PRO A 145 -7.13 -13.13 16.35
N PRO A 146 -6.95 -13.88 15.25
CA PRO A 146 -7.98 -13.98 14.22
C PRO A 146 -9.29 -14.48 14.83
N PRO A 147 -10.44 -13.82 14.56
CA PRO A 147 -11.73 -14.23 15.13
C PRO A 147 -12.04 -15.70 14.87
N GLY A 148 -12.44 -16.43 15.91
CA GLY A 148 -12.77 -17.85 15.80
C GLY A 148 -11.57 -18.78 15.60
N SER A 149 -10.34 -18.30 15.79
CA SER A 149 -9.13 -19.13 15.71
C SER A 149 -8.45 -19.28 17.08
N ALA A 150 -7.70 -20.37 17.26
CA ALA A 150 -6.80 -20.56 18.41
C ALA A 150 -5.41 -19.94 18.19
N LEU A 151 -5.20 -19.21 17.09
CA LEU A 151 -3.92 -18.59 16.77
C LEU A 151 -3.62 -17.44 17.73
N PRO A 152 -2.35 -17.22 18.12
CA PRO A 152 -1.98 -16.15 19.04
C PRO A 152 -2.15 -14.76 18.40
N PRO A 153 -2.19 -13.69 19.21
CA PRO A 153 -2.15 -12.32 18.69
C PRO A 153 -0.84 -12.04 17.92
N GLY A 154 -0.84 -10.99 17.10
CA GLY A 154 0.32 -10.55 16.35
C GLY A 154 1.49 -10.18 17.25
N ARG A 155 2.57 -10.94 17.17
CA ARG A 155 3.73 -10.87 18.08
C ARG A 155 4.39 -9.49 18.13
N SER A 156 4.74 -8.93 16.97
CA SER A 156 5.39 -7.61 16.85
C SER A 156 4.47 -6.48 17.29
N SER A 157 3.23 -6.47 16.81
CA SER A 157 2.28 -5.43 17.14
C SER A 157 1.95 -5.42 18.63
N SER A 158 1.81 -6.60 19.26
CA SER A 158 1.61 -6.69 20.70
C SER A 158 2.83 -6.22 21.46
N PHE A 159 4.05 -6.61 21.04
CA PHE A 159 5.28 -6.14 21.68
C PHE A 159 5.41 -4.61 21.66
N PHE A 160 5.14 -3.95 20.54
CA PHE A 160 5.12 -2.49 20.45
C PHE A 160 4.13 -1.85 21.41
N HIS A 161 2.94 -2.40 21.54
CA HIS A 161 1.93 -1.81 22.43
C HIS A 161 2.21 -2.10 23.90
N ASP A 162 2.66 -3.31 24.23
CA ASP A 162 2.75 -3.84 25.60
C ASP A 162 4.10 -3.56 26.28
N ARG A 163 5.18 -3.40 25.50
CA ARG A 163 6.57 -3.37 26.03
C ARG A 163 7.39 -2.17 25.58
N ILE A 164 7.00 -1.51 24.49
CA ILE A 164 7.71 -0.33 24.00
C ILE A 164 7.04 0.93 24.55
N ASP A 165 7.79 1.70 25.33
CA ASP A 165 7.36 2.94 25.94
C ASP A 165 8.35 4.07 25.63
N VAL A 166 8.04 5.29 26.07
CA VAL A 166 8.97 6.41 25.94
C VAL A 166 10.30 6.07 26.63
N GLY A 167 11.40 6.27 25.92
CA GLY A 167 12.75 5.89 26.34
C GLY A 167 13.20 4.51 25.86
N SER A 168 12.31 3.65 25.34
CA SER A 168 12.71 2.34 24.80
C SER A 168 13.63 2.48 23.60
N ARG A 169 14.62 1.59 23.52
CA ARG A 169 15.58 1.49 22.42
C ARG A 169 15.09 0.52 21.35
N LEU A 170 15.23 0.90 20.09
CA LEU A 170 14.84 0.12 18.91
C LEU A 170 16.00 0.04 17.91
N GLN A 171 16.14 -1.10 17.24
CA GLN A 171 17.14 -1.30 16.19
C GLN A 171 16.46 -1.15 14.84
N VAL A 172 16.88 -0.15 14.05
CA VAL A 172 16.16 0.30 12.85
C VAL A 172 17.11 0.35 11.64
N ARG A 173 16.69 -0.17 10.49
CA ARG A 173 17.39 0.04 9.21
C ARG A 173 16.97 1.36 8.57
N ALA A 174 17.80 1.88 7.66
CA ALA A 174 17.45 3.09 6.91
C ALA A 174 16.09 2.94 6.21
N PRO A 175 15.35 4.04 5.99
CA PRO A 175 14.13 4.02 5.19
C PRO A 175 14.31 3.30 3.86
N GLY A 176 13.34 2.47 3.49
CA GLY A 176 13.35 1.70 2.25
C GLY A 176 11.95 1.50 1.68
N GLY A 177 11.87 0.83 0.53
CA GLY A 177 10.62 0.57 -0.20
C GLY A 177 10.43 1.46 -1.43
N HIS A 178 9.68 0.92 -2.40
CA HIS A 178 9.39 1.56 -3.68
C HIS A 178 7.96 2.13 -3.75
N PHE A 179 7.11 1.87 -2.76
CA PHE A 179 5.79 2.49 -2.68
C PHE A 179 5.89 3.91 -2.12
N HIS A 180 6.11 4.87 -3.01
CA HIS A 180 6.14 6.28 -2.64
C HIS A 180 5.46 7.15 -3.70
N ILE A 181 4.99 8.32 -3.28
CA ILE A 181 4.38 9.29 -4.20
C ILE A 181 5.40 9.85 -5.19
N ASP A 182 4.96 10.10 -6.42
CA ASP A 182 5.76 10.78 -7.43
C ASP A 182 5.85 12.29 -7.14
N ARG A 183 6.83 12.96 -7.75
CA ARG A 183 7.05 14.41 -7.58
C ARG A 183 6.38 15.28 -8.65
N GLY A 184 5.53 14.71 -9.48
CA GLY A 184 4.75 15.41 -10.49
C GLY A 184 3.67 16.30 -9.90
N ALA A 185 2.96 17.00 -10.79
CA ALA A 185 1.87 17.91 -10.44
C ALA A 185 0.47 17.31 -10.70
N ALA A 186 0.39 16.11 -11.28
CA ALA A 186 -0.87 15.44 -11.54
C ALA A 186 -1.64 15.23 -10.21
N PRO A 187 -2.98 15.39 -10.22
CA PRO A 187 -3.77 15.21 -9.02
C PRO A 187 -3.67 13.76 -8.52
N VAL A 188 -3.76 13.56 -7.20
CA VAL A 188 -3.60 12.22 -6.60
C VAL A 188 -4.81 11.78 -5.83
N VAL A 189 -5.05 10.47 -5.87
CA VAL A 189 -6.08 9.79 -5.07
C VAL A 189 -5.37 8.80 -4.17
N LEU A 190 -5.31 9.14 -2.88
CA LEU A 190 -4.79 8.32 -1.81
C LEU A 190 -5.93 7.47 -1.24
N ILE A 191 -5.76 6.16 -1.19
CA ILE A 191 -6.77 5.22 -0.72
C ILE A 191 -6.18 4.35 0.40
N GLY A 192 -6.61 4.63 1.63
CA GLY A 192 -6.19 3.89 2.83
C GLY A 192 -7.31 3.01 3.37
N GLY A 193 -7.05 1.72 3.59
CA GLY A 193 -7.96 0.81 4.30
C GLY A 193 -7.45 0.48 5.70
N GLY A 194 -8.16 0.91 6.75
CA GLY A 194 -7.77 0.66 8.14
C GLY A 194 -6.38 1.22 8.45
N ILE A 195 -5.41 0.34 8.76
CA ILE A 195 -4.03 0.79 9.03
C ILE A 195 -3.24 1.14 7.77
N GLY A 196 -3.72 0.79 6.57
CA GLY A 196 -3.13 1.23 5.29
C GLY A 196 -3.16 2.76 5.07
N ILE A 197 -3.77 3.50 5.99
CA ILE A 197 -3.69 4.95 6.08
C ILE A 197 -2.26 5.47 6.34
N THR A 198 -1.35 4.65 6.87
CA THR A 198 -0.02 5.12 7.28
C THR A 198 0.83 5.68 6.14
N PRO A 199 1.10 4.96 5.02
CA PRO A 199 1.82 5.56 3.90
C PRO A 199 1.02 6.73 3.29
N MET A 200 -0.32 6.68 3.32
CA MET A 200 -1.17 7.75 2.78
C MET A 200 -1.02 9.05 3.58
N LEU A 201 -0.89 8.98 4.91
CA LEU A 201 -0.62 10.15 5.76
C LEU A 201 0.75 10.76 5.46
N SER A 202 1.76 9.93 5.18
CA SER A 202 3.08 10.42 4.76
C SER A 202 3.01 11.19 3.45
N MET A 203 2.37 10.61 2.44
CA MET A 203 2.15 11.23 1.13
C MET A 203 1.31 12.51 1.25
N LEU A 204 0.20 12.47 1.99
CA LEU A 204 -0.69 13.60 2.22
C LEU A 204 0.05 14.77 2.88
N ASN A 205 0.69 14.53 4.03
CA ASN A 205 1.37 15.59 4.77
C ASN A 205 2.51 16.20 3.92
N TRP A 206 3.22 15.38 3.14
CA TRP A 206 4.26 15.88 2.24
C TRP A 206 3.68 16.71 1.10
N CYS A 207 2.62 16.24 0.43
CA CYS A 207 1.98 17.00 -0.65
C CYS A 207 1.48 18.36 -0.16
N LEU A 208 0.82 18.42 1.00
CA LEU A 208 0.29 19.68 1.52
C LEU A 208 1.39 20.67 1.94
N ALA A 209 2.56 20.17 2.36
CA ALA A 209 3.70 20.99 2.73
C ALA A 209 4.53 21.45 1.52
N GLU A 210 4.88 20.52 0.63
CA GLU A 210 5.87 20.74 -0.44
C GLU A 210 5.22 21.00 -1.82
N GLN A 211 3.95 20.64 -1.98
CA GLN A 211 3.20 20.81 -3.23
C GLN A 211 1.79 21.39 -2.97
N PRO A 212 1.68 22.57 -2.33
CA PRO A 212 0.41 23.10 -1.84
C PRO A 212 -0.64 23.39 -2.94
N GLY A 213 -0.25 23.38 -4.22
CA GLY A 213 -1.16 23.50 -5.37
C GLY A 213 -1.64 22.17 -5.95
N ARG A 214 -1.05 21.03 -5.55
CA ARG A 214 -1.45 19.71 -6.04
C ARG A 214 -2.77 19.32 -5.40
N GLU A 215 -3.74 18.92 -6.21
CA GLU A 215 -5.02 18.41 -5.72
C GLU A 215 -4.84 17.00 -5.15
N VAL A 216 -5.35 16.78 -3.94
CA VAL A 216 -5.22 15.53 -3.21
C VAL A 216 -6.59 15.08 -2.73
N TRP A 217 -6.97 13.86 -3.10
CA TRP A 217 -8.15 13.17 -2.57
C TRP A 217 -7.70 12.06 -1.63
N LEU A 218 -8.25 12.00 -0.42
CA LEU A 218 -8.05 10.87 0.49
C LEU A 218 -9.36 10.13 0.70
N TYR A 219 -9.43 8.90 0.23
CA TYR A 219 -10.49 7.95 0.56
C TYR A 219 -10.03 7.04 1.69
N TYR A 220 -10.59 7.23 2.88
CA TYR A 220 -10.21 6.48 4.07
C TYR A 220 -11.31 5.50 4.48
N GLY A 221 -11.08 4.21 4.25
CA GLY A 221 -12.01 3.14 4.58
C GLY A 221 -11.79 2.58 5.98
N VAL A 222 -12.81 2.67 6.84
CA VAL A 222 -12.84 2.03 8.17
C VAL A 222 -14.17 1.31 8.41
N ARG A 223 -14.26 0.53 9.50
CA ARG A 223 -15.54 -0.08 9.89
C ARG A 223 -16.48 0.96 10.48
N ASN A 224 -15.99 1.76 11.43
CA ASN A 224 -16.75 2.79 12.13
C ASN A 224 -15.81 3.87 12.69
N SER A 225 -16.39 4.89 13.33
CA SER A 225 -15.65 6.01 13.90
C SER A 225 -14.56 5.61 14.91
N HIS A 226 -14.73 4.51 15.65
CA HIS A 226 -13.77 4.09 16.67
C HIS A 226 -12.40 3.69 16.08
N GLU A 227 -12.36 3.35 14.80
CA GLU A 227 -11.14 2.95 14.08
C GLU A 227 -10.49 4.08 13.30
N LEU A 228 -11.04 5.31 13.37
CA LEU A 228 -10.46 6.46 12.70
C LEU A 228 -9.14 6.85 13.36
N VAL A 229 -8.05 6.60 12.65
CA VAL A 229 -6.71 7.02 13.05
C VAL A 229 -6.55 8.51 12.74
N MET A 230 -6.14 9.30 13.73
CA MET A 230 -5.79 10.72 13.57
C MET A 230 -6.91 11.60 13.00
N LYS A 231 -8.17 11.33 13.39
CA LYS A 231 -9.34 12.08 12.89
C LYS A 231 -9.17 13.60 13.00
N SER A 232 -8.76 14.09 14.17
CA SER A 232 -8.60 15.53 14.41
C SER A 232 -7.56 16.18 13.50
N HIS A 233 -6.45 15.48 13.21
CA HIS A 233 -5.43 15.94 12.27
C HIS A 233 -5.98 15.99 10.84
N LEU A 234 -6.68 14.95 10.40
CA LEU A 234 -7.29 14.90 9.07
C LEU A 234 -8.36 15.99 8.88
N ASP A 235 -9.22 16.20 9.88
CA ASP A 235 -10.23 17.25 9.87
C ASP A 235 -9.58 18.65 9.81
N ALA A 236 -8.49 18.87 10.57
CA ALA A 236 -7.76 20.13 10.56
C ALA A 236 -7.09 20.40 9.20
N LEU A 237 -6.50 19.37 8.57
CA LEU A 237 -5.94 19.49 7.23
C LEU A 237 -7.03 19.80 6.19
N ALA A 238 -8.17 19.12 6.24
CA ALA A 238 -9.28 19.34 5.32
C ALA A 238 -9.87 20.76 5.46
N ALA A 239 -9.89 21.30 6.67
CA ALA A 239 -10.32 22.69 6.92
C ALA A 239 -9.29 23.73 6.43
N ALA A 240 -7.99 23.42 6.51
CA ALA A 240 -6.92 24.36 6.18
C ALA A 240 -6.56 24.40 4.68
N HIS A 241 -6.81 23.31 3.93
CA HIS A 241 -6.33 23.15 2.56
C HIS A 241 -7.50 22.94 1.57
N PRO A 242 -7.86 23.95 0.75
CA PRO A 242 -9.00 23.83 -0.17
C PRO A 242 -8.77 22.85 -1.34
N ASN A 243 -7.51 22.49 -1.62
CA ASN A 243 -7.09 21.49 -2.60
C ASN A 243 -7.04 20.07 -2.03
N PHE A 244 -7.38 19.89 -0.75
CA PHE A 244 -7.47 18.60 -0.10
C PHE A 244 -8.93 18.19 0.11
N HIS A 245 -9.28 17.01 -0.38
CA HIS A 245 -10.62 16.44 -0.29
C HIS A 245 -10.60 15.15 0.54
N LEU A 246 -11.17 15.19 1.75
CA LEU A 246 -11.27 14.04 2.64
C LEU A 246 -12.61 13.31 2.48
N GLN A 247 -12.55 12.00 2.21
CA GLN A 247 -13.69 11.10 2.04
C GLN A 247 -13.56 9.88 2.97
N VAL A 248 -14.08 10.01 4.20
CA VAL A 248 -14.15 8.91 5.15
C VAL A 248 -15.32 7.99 4.82
N CYS A 249 -15.03 6.71 4.62
CA CYS A 249 -15.98 5.67 4.23
C CYS A 249 -16.14 4.66 5.37
N CYS A 250 -17.30 4.64 6.01
CA CYS A 250 -17.65 3.73 7.10
C CYS A 250 -18.53 2.58 6.59
N SER A 251 -18.00 1.36 6.61
CA SER A 251 -18.73 0.17 6.14
C SER A 251 -19.76 -0.38 7.14
N ALA A 252 -19.61 -0.08 8.43
CA ALA A 252 -20.45 -0.54 9.52
C ALA A 252 -20.48 0.49 10.67
N PRO A 253 -21.02 1.71 10.42
CA PRO A 253 -21.04 2.79 11.41
C PRO A 253 -21.79 2.40 12.69
N LEU A 254 -21.36 2.95 13.82
CA LEU A 254 -22.01 2.77 15.12
C LEU A 254 -23.32 3.55 15.19
N ALA A 255 -24.12 3.28 16.23
CA ALA A 255 -25.40 3.97 16.44
C ALA A 255 -25.24 5.49 16.59
N ASP A 256 -24.14 5.93 17.20
CA ASP A 256 -23.85 7.35 17.48
C ASP A 256 -23.03 8.03 16.37
N ASP A 257 -22.66 7.28 15.30
CA ASP A 257 -21.92 7.82 14.16
C ASP A 257 -22.87 8.63 13.27
N VAL A 258 -22.49 9.88 12.99
CA VAL A 258 -23.30 10.85 12.22
C VAL A 258 -22.65 11.14 10.86
N ALA A 259 -23.43 10.96 9.80
CA ALA A 259 -23.02 11.32 8.44
C ALA A 259 -22.72 12.82 8.32
N GLY A 260 -21.63 13.17 7.64
CA GLY A 260 -21.12 14.54 7.51
C GLY A 260 -20.28 15.03 8.69
N ARG A 261 -20.28 14.32 9.83
CA ARG A 261 -19.44 14.63 11.00
C ARG A 261 -18.34 13.58 11.20
N ASP A 262 -18.74 12.31 11.25
CA ASP A 262 -17.84 11.19 11.56
C ASP A 262 -17.41 10.44 10.31
N PHE A 263 -18.26 10.44 9.28
CA PHE A 263 -17.99 9.85 7.97
C PHE A 263 -18.74 10.58 6.86
N GLN A 264 -18.23 10.52 5.63
CA GLN A 264 -18.90 11.06 4.44
C GLN A 264 -19.74 9.99 3.72
N GLN A 265 -19.25 8.74 3.70
CA GLN A 265 -19.87 7.66 2.94
C GLN A 265 -20.21 6.46 3.83
N ARG A 266 -21.44 5.95 3.75
CA ARG A 266 -21.85 4.69 4.40
C ARG A 266 -21.62 3.51 3.46
N SER A 267 -20.37 3.28 3.08
CA SER A 267 -19.98 2.22 2.16
C SER A 267 -18.53 1.81 2.40
N ARG A 268 -18.09 0.76 1.69
CA ARG A 268 -16.66 0.56 1.45
C ARG A 268 -16.21 1.49 0.34
N VAL A 269 -14.90 1.79 0.30
CA VAL A 269 -14.29 2.45 -0.86
C VAL A 269 -14.31 1.46 -2.02
N ASP A 270 -14.91 1.85 -3.14
CA ASP A 270 -14.93 1.09 -4.38
C ASP A 270 -14.86 2.03 -5.59
N VAL A 271 -14.62 1.47 -6.78
CA VAL A 271 -14.50 2.27 -8.01
C VAL A 271 -15.80 2.95 -8.39
N LYS A 272 -16.95 2.42 -7.97
CA LYS A 272 -18.25 3.06 -8.21
C LYS A 272 -18.34 4.40 -7.47
N LEU A 273 -17.93 4.44 -6.21
CA LEU A 273 -17.83 5.67 -5.43
C LEU A 273 -16.85 6.65 -6.08
N LEU A 274 -15.66 6.19 -6.46
CA LEU A 274 -14.65 7.03 -7.11
C LEU A 274 -15.21 7.69 -8.39
N ARG A 275 -15.92 6.93 -9.22
CA ARG A 275 -16.56 7.44 -10.46
C ARG A 275 -17.66 8.47 -10.21
N MET A 276 -18.33 8.41 -9.07
CA MET A 276 -19.39 9.36 -8.72
C MET A 276 -18.84 10.68 -8.21
N GLU A 277 -17.75 10.64 -7.46
CA GLU A 277 -17.22 11.79 -6.72
C GLU A 277 -16.06 12.51 -7.44
N LEU A 278 -15.21 11.77 -8.16
CA LEU A 278 -14.03 12.34 -8.80
C LEU A 278 -14.39 13.06 -10.12
N PRO A 279 -13.99 14.33 -10.29
CA PRO A 279 -13.96 14.98 -11.60
C PRO A 279 -13.15 14.17 -12.62
N LEU A 280 -13.39 14.32 -13.92
CA LEU A 280 -12.60 13.62 -14.92
C LEU A 280 -11.22 14.29 -15.10
N LYS A 281 -10.17 13.72 -14.48
CA LYS A 281 -8.78 14.19 -14.52
C LYS A 281 -7.80 13.01 -14.56
N PRO A 282 -6.54 13.21 -15.00
CA PRO A 282 -5.53 12.16 -15.04
C PRO A 282 -4.93 11.91 -13.65
N TYR A 283 -5.69 11.27 -12.76
CA TYR A 283 -5.22 10.96 -11.41
C TYR A 283 -4.14 9.88 -11.39
N HIS A 284 -3.26 9.96 -10.39
CA HIS A 284 -2.46 8.84 -9.93
C HIS A 284 -3.09 8.28 -8.64
N PHE A 285 -3.31 6.97 -8.60
CA PHE A 285 -3.93 6.25 -7.50
C PHE A 285 -2.88 5.55 -6.66
N TYR A 286 -2.90 5.80 -5.35
CA TYR A 286 -2.05 5.13 -4.37
C TYR A 286 -2.93 4.37 -3.39
N ILE A 287 -2.75 3.05 -3.30
CA ILE A 287 -3.69 2.17 -2.59
C ILE A 287 -2.95 1.32 -1.57
N CYS A 288 -3.37 1.39 -0.31
CA CYS A 288 -2.85 0.49 0.72
C CYS A 288 -3.99 0.06 1.66
N GLY A 289 -4.14 -1.24 1.88
CA GLY A 289 -5.20 -1.76 2.72
C GLY A 289 -5.32 -3.29 2.70
N PRO A 290 -6.44 -3.85 3.16
CA PRO A 290 -6.67 -5.29 3.13
C PRO A 290 -6.68 -5.85 1.70
N THR A 291 -6.12 -7.05 1.50
CA THR A 291 -6.05 -7.73 0.19
C THR A 291 -7.36 -7.71 -0.60
N PRO A 292 -8.55 -8.01 -0.02
CA PRO A 292 -9.80 -7.98 -0.78
C PRO A 292 -10.16 -6.58 -1.31
N MET A 293 -9.83 -5.53 -0.57
CA MET A 293 -10.08 -4.14 -0.98
C MET A 293 -9.15 -3.75 -2.13
N MET A 294 -7.85 -4.03 -1.99
CA MET A 294 -6.87 -3.71 -3.04
C MET A 294 -7.16 -4.48 -4.33
N ALA A 295 -7.44 -5.79 -4.24
CA ALA A 295 -7.76 -6.61 -5.41
C ALA A 295 -8.98 -6.08 -6.16
N SER A 296 -10.03 -5.67 -5.44
CA SER A 296 -11.23 -5.08 -6.04
C SER A 296 -10.97 -3.71 -6.66
N LEU A 297 -10.16 -2.86 -6.03
CA LEU A 297 -9.88 -1.51 -6.52
C LEU A 297 -8.96 -1.53 -7.74
N VAL A 298 -7.86 -2.30 -7.70
CA VAL A 298 -6.90 -2.41 -8.81
C VAL A 298 -7.62 -2.91 -10.06
N ALA A 299 -8.32 -4.04 -9.97
CA ALA A 299 -9.08 -4.58 -11.10
C ALA A 299 -10.15 -3.59 -11.61
N GLY A 300 -10.87 -2.93 -10.70
CA GLY A 300 -11.88 -1.95 -11.09
C GLY A 300 -11.31 -0.70 -11.77
N LEU A 301 -10.11 -0.25 -11.37
CA LEU A 301 -9.42 0.90 -11.97
C LEU A 301 -8.88 0.54 -13.37
N GLU A 302 -8.32 -0.66 -13.52
CA GLU A 302 -7.94 -1.22 -14.83
C GLU A 302 -9.16 -1.30 -15.77
N ASP A 303 -10.29 -1.82 -15.29
CA ASP A 303 -11.55 -1.87 -16.04
C ASP A 303 -12.15 -0.48 -16.29
N TRP A 304 -11.77 0.53 -15.49
CA TRP A 304 -12.09 1.93 -15.76
C TRP A 304 -11.17 2.56 -16.81
N GLY A 305 -10.11 1.88 -17.24
CA GLY A 305 -9.15 2.38 -18.21
C GLY A 305 -8.11 3.32 -17.62
N VAL A 306 -7.90 3.28 -16.30
CA VAL A 306 -6.75 3.96 -15.67
C VAL A 306 -5.47 3.25 -16.14
N PRO A 307 -4.46 3.96 -16.66
CA PRO A 307 -3.19 3.36 -17.06
C PRO A 307 -2.52 2.64 -15.89
N ASP A 308 -1.89 1.48 -16.13
CA ASP A 308 -1.22 0.71 -15.08
C ASP A 308 -0.12 1.51 -14.37
N SER A 309 0.57 2.39 -15.11
CA SER A 309 1.58 3.32 -14.57
C SER A 309 1.04 4.35 -13.60
N HIS A 310 -0.29 4.51 -13.51
CA HIS A 310 -0.99 5.41 -12.59
C HIS A 310 -1.68 4.66 -11.43
N ILE A 311 -1.53 3.33 -11.35
CA ILE A 311 -2.08 2.51 -10.27
C ILE A 311 -0.91 1.97 -9.44
N HIS A 312 -0.72 2.55 -8.26
CA HIS A 312 0.32 2.19 -7.31
C HIS A 312 -0.33 1.55 -6.08
N PHE A 313 0.21 0.44 -5.60
CA PHE A 313 -0.32 -0.20 -4.40
C PHE A 313 0.75 -0.91 -3.58
N GLU A 314 0.50 -1.04 -2.28
CA GLU A 314 1.36 -1.77 -1.34
C GLU A 314 0.52 -2.68 -0.44
N ALA A 315 0.93 -3.95 -0.34
CA ALA A 315 0.29 -4.93 0.51
C ALA A 315 1.06 -5.14 1.82
N PHE A 316 0.34 -5.09 2.95
CA PHE A 316 0.91 -5.44 4.26
C PHE A 316 0.79 -6.95 4.49
N GLY A 317 1.83 -7.69 4.12
CA GLY A 317 1.88 -9.16 4.22
C GLY A 317 2.10 -9.82 2.85
N PRO A 318 1.79 -11.12 2.70
CA PRO A 318 2.07 -11.86 1.48
C PRO A 318 1.58 -11.16 0.22
N ALA A 319 2.49 -11.01 -0.75
CA ALA A 319 2.23 -10.42 -2.06
C ALA A 319 1.15 -11.22 -2.79
N SER A 320 -0.10 -10.75 -2.74
CA SER A 320 -1.28 -11.55 -3.14
C SER A 320 -2.13 -10.89 -4.23
N ILE A 321 -1.74 -9.71 -4.72
CA ILE A 321 -2.49 -9.01 -5.77
C ILE A 321 -1.98 -9.45 -7.14
N LYS A 322 -2.82 -10.18 -7.88
CA LYS A 322 -2.56 -10.57 -9.27
C LYS A 322 -2.97 -9.43 -10.20
N ARG A 323 -2.02 -8.85 -10.94
CA ARG A 323 -2.32 -7.95 -12.05
C ARG A 323 -2.86 -8.73 -13.25
N LYS A 324 -3.73 -8.10 -14.05
CA LYS A 324 -4.06 -8.62 -15.37
C LYS A 324 -2.81 -8.53 -16.25
N PRO A 325 -2.37 -9.60 -16.93
CA PRO A 325 -1.21 -9.50 -17.82
C PRO A 325 -1.47 -8.40 -18.86
N ALA A 326 -0.54 -7.45 -18.99
CA ALA A 326 -0.42 -6.71 -20.24
C ALA A 326 -0.24 -7.75 -21.34
N ALA A 327 -0.94 -7.61 -22.48
CA ALA A 327 -1.00 -8.61 -23.54
C ALA A 327 0.40 -8.92 -24.11
N ALA A 328 1.13 -9.78 -23.42
CA ALA A 328 2.33 -10.45 -23.84
C ALA A 328 1.93 -11.92 -23.98
N ALA A 329 2.10 -12.44 -25.19
CA ALA A 329 1.64 -13.74 -25.62
C ALA A 329 2.00 -14.85 -24.61
N GLU A 330 0.98 -15.40 -23.93
CA GLU A 330 1.11 -16.66 -23.21
C GLU A 330 1.34 -17.77 -24.24
N SER A 331 2.59 -18.21 -24.37
CA SER A 331 2.87 -19.56 -24.84
C SER A 331 2.94 -20.48 -23.61
N PRO A 332 2.17 -21.58 -23.54
CA PRO A 332 2.35 -22.55 -22.47
C PRO A 332 3.71 -23.21 -22.67
N ALA A 333 4.67 -22.90 -21.80
CA ALA A 333 5.89 -23.69 -21.71
C ALA A 333 5.55 -25.10 -21.18
N PRO A 334 6.20 -26.16 -21.69
CA PRO A 334 5.88 -27.53 -21.31
C PRO A 334 6.24 -27.83 -19.85
N GLN A 335 5.64 -28.89 -19.29
CA GLN A 335 5.98 -29.48 -17.99
C GLN A 335 7.50 -29.47 -17.79
N SER A 336 7.95 -28.61 -16.87
CA SER A 336 9.36 -28.45 -16.57
C SER A 336 9.72 -29.33 -15.38
N ASP A 337 10.62 -30.30 -15.57
CA ASP A 337 11.29 -31.07 -14.51
C ASP A 337 12.25 -30.14 -13.70
N ILE A 338 11.72 -29.05 -13.16
CA ILE A 338 12.46 -28.13 -12.31
C ILE A 338 12.62 -28.80 -10.95
N VAL A 339 13.86 -28.94 -10.49
CA VAL A 339 14.18 -29.44 -9.16
C VAL A 339 14.78 -28.31 -8.34
N ILE A 340 14.26 -28.15 -7.14
CA ILE A 340 14.77 -27.20 -6.15
C ILE A 340 15.63 -27.97 -5.16
N THR A 341 16.89 -27.56 -5.05
CA THR A 341 17.84 -28.12 -4.08
C THR A 341 18.09 -27.13 -2.96
N PHE A 342 17.82 -27.55 -1.72
CA PHE A 342 18.11 -26.78 -0.51
C PHE A 342 19.41 -27.30 0.11
N ALA A 343 20.52 -26.61 -0.13
CA ALA A 343 21.87 -27.12 0.12
C ALA A 343 22.13 -27.46 1.59
N LYS A 344 21.58 -26.69 2.55
CA LYS A 344 21.76 -26.96 3.98
C LYS A 344 21.02 -28.21 4.44
N SER A 345 19.81 -28.42 3.91
CA SER A 345 18.99 -29.59 4.27
C SER A 345 19.32 -30.83 3.45
N GLY A 346 19.99 -30.66 2.30
CA GLY A 346 20.24 -31.72 1.32
C GLY A 346 18.98 -32.17 0.55
N LYS A 347 17.81 -31.58 0.80
CA LYS A 347 16.57 -31.98 0.11
C LYS A 347 16.57 -31.49 -1.34
N GLN A 348 16.17 -32.38 -2.24
CA GLN A 348 15.90 -32.08 -3.63
C GLN A 348 14.43 -32.41 -3.90
N LEU A 349 13.67 -31.41 -4.33
CA LEU A 349 12.22 -31.52 -4.42
C LEU A 349 11.77 -31.02 -5.80
N PRO A 350 10.90 -31.77 -6.49
CA PRO A 350 10.36 -31.31 -7.77
C PRO A 350 9.44 -30.11 -7.56
N TRP A 351 9.66 -29.06 -8.34
CA TRP A 351 8.80 -27.89 -8.37
C TRP A 351 7.52 -28.19 -9.13
N GLN A 352 6.38 -27.80 -8.57
CA GLN A 352 5.09 -27.89 -9.24
C GLN A 352 4.63 -26.49 -9.65
N PRO A 353 4.23 -26.27 -10.91
CA PRO A 353 3.58 -25.02 -11.31
C PRO A 353 2.41 -24.70 -10.38
N GLY A 354 2.36 -23.47 -9.88
CA GLY A 354 1.33 -23.05 -8.91
C GLY A 354 1.67 -23.32 -7.44
N ALA A 355 2.87 -23.84 -7.12
CA ALA A 355 3.34 -24.03 -5.74
C ALA A 355 3.67 -22.72 -4.98
N GLY A 356 3.30 -21.56 -5.53
CA GLY A 356 3.54 -20.26 -4.93
C GLY A 356 4.98 -19.76 -5.13
N SER A 357 5.49 -19.06 -4.13
CA SER A 357 6.88 -18.59 -4.04
C SER A 357 7.85 -19.70 -3.60
N LEU A 358 9.15 -19.51 -3.83
CA LEU A 358 10.18 -20.43 -3.34
C LEU A 358 10.15 -20.55 -1.80
N LEU A 359 9.72 -19.51 -1.07
CA LEU A 359 9.55 -19.58 0.38
C LEU A 359 8.38 -20.48 0.78
N GLU A 360 7.20 -20.29 0.19
CA GLU A 360 6.02 -21.12 0.48
C GLU A 360 6.30 -22.59 0.16
N PHE A 361 7.00 -22.86 -0.95
CA PHE A 361 7.44 -24.19 -1.30
C PHE A 361 8.42 -24.78 -0.28
N ALA A 362 9.38 -23.98 0.22
CA ALA A 362 10.32 -24.40 1.25
C ALA A 362 9.58 -24.78 2.55
N GLU A 363 8.70 -23.89 3.03
CA GLU A 363 7.93 -24.07 4.26
C GLU A 363 6.99 -25.29 4.16
N ALA A 364 6.28 -25.44 3.03
CA ALA A 364 5.40 -26.59 2.78
C ALA A 364 6.13 -27.95 2.79
N ASN A 365 7.43 -27.94 2.51
CA ASN A 365 8.28 -29.14 2.52
C ASN A 365 9.15 -29.25 3.79
N GLY A 366 8.85 -28.45 4.82
CA GLY A 366 9.54 -28.48 6.11
C GLY A 366 11.00 -28.06 6.01
N ILE A 367 11.33 -27.14 5.11
CA ILE A 367 12.61 -26.43 5.10
C ILE A 367 12.46 -25.18 5.95
N VAL A 368 13.33 -25.03 6.94
CA VAL A 368 13.34 -23.85 7.80
C VAL A 368 14.16 -22.77 7.14
N VAL A 369 13.48 -21.73 6.65
CA VAL A 369 14.10 -20.54 6.10
C VAL A 369 13.77 -19.35 7.02
N GLU A 370 14.73 -18.47 7.25
CA GLU A 370 14.44 -17.19 7.88
C GLU A 370 13.46 -16.39 7.01
N SER A 371 12.32 -15.98 7.59
CA SER A 371 11.31 -15.23 6.87
C SER A 371 10.69 -14.12 7.74
N GLY A 372 10.20 -13.07 7.09
CA GLY A 372 9.77 -11.83 7.74
C GLY A 372 8.48 -11.26 7.15
N CYS A 373 8.62 -10.39 6.14
CA CYS A 373 7.49 -9.65 5.55
C CYS A 373 6.64 -10.46 4.56
N HIS A 374 7.22 -11.50 3.93
CA HIS A 374 6.60 -12.26 2.84
C HIS A 374 6.20 -11.41 1.61
N ALA A 375 6.76 -10.21 1.49
CA ALA A 375 6.41 -9.22 0.45
C ALA A 375 7.63 -8.70 -0.34
N GLY A 376 8.83 -9.19 -0.03
CA GLY A 376 10.06 -8.74 -0.68
C GLY A 376 10.67 -7.44 -0.13
N GLY A 377 10.16 -6.89 0.99
CA GLY A 377 10.65 -5.61 1.54
C GLY A 377 11.63 -5.69 2.71
N CYS A 378 11.66 -6.79 3.49
CA CYS A 378 12.51 -6.83 4.69
C CYS A 378 13.90 -7.45 4.49
N GLY A 379 14.13 -8.15 3.37
CA GLY A 379 15.39 -8.86 3.08
C GLY A 379 15.66 -10.14 3.90
N THR A 380 14.82 -10.48 4.89
CA THR A 380 15.06 -11.61 5.80
C THR A 380 15.17 -12.96 5.09
N CYS A 381 14.40 -13.18 4.02
CA CYS A 381 14.47 -14.42 3.25
C CYS A 381 15.52 -14.39 2.13
N GLN A 382 16.51 -13.50 2.21
CA GLN A 382 17.61 -13.47 1.25
C GLN A 382 18.45 -14.74 1.39
N THR A 383 18.71 -15.42 0.28
CA THR A 383 19.62 -16.57 0.24
C THR A 383 20.46 -16.57 -1.02
N THR A 384 21.64 -17.17 -0.95
CA THR A 384 22.55 -17.29 -2.08
C THR A 384 22.04 -18.30 -3.09
N ILE A 385 22.08 -17.94 -4.38
CA ILE A 385 21.87 -18.86 -5.48
C ILE A 385 23.20 -19.51 -5.80
N ARG A 386 23.37 -20.80 -5.48
CA ARG A 386 24.59 -21.55 -5.84
C ARG A 386 24.62 -21.92 -7.33
N ALA A 387 23.46 -22.20 -7.90
CA ALA A 387 23.29 -22.56 -9.31
C ALA A 387 21.84 -22.34 -9.75
N GLY A 388 21.64 -22.05 -11.03
CA GLY A 388 20.32 -21.85 -11.64
C GLY A 388 19.84 -20.40 -11.60
N GLU A 389 18.60 -20.19 -12.03
CA GLU A 389 18.00 -18.86 -12.16
C GLU A 389 16.61 -18.79 -11.52
N VAL A 390 16.29 -17.61 -10.97
CA VAL A 390 14.97 -17.29 -10.42
C VAL A 390 14.36 -16.08 -11.16
N ALA A 391 13.04 -15.99 -11.12
CA ALA A 391 12.26 -14.83 -11.55
C ALA A 391 11.61 -14.20 -10.33
N TYR A 392 11.49 -12.88 -10.33
CA TYR A 392 10.64 -12.19 -9.37
C TYR A 392 9.21 -12.08 -9.91
N THR A 393 8.22 -12.44 -9.10
CA THR A 393 6.81 -12.26 -9.45
C THR A 393 6.39 -10.80 -9.40
N GLN A 394 7.10 -10.00 -8.59
CA GLN A 394 7.02 -8.55 -8.50
C GLN A 394 8.39 -7.98 -8.15
N PRO A 395 8.73 -6.75 -8.59
CA PRO A 395 9.96 -6.09 -8.15
C PRO A 395 10.03 -6.04 -6.62
N PRO A 396 11.09 -6.55 -5.97
CA PRO A 396 11.21 -6.49 -4.52
C PRO A 396 11.49 -5.06 -4.05
N ASP A 397 10.99 -4.72 -2.87
CA ASP A 397 11.27 -3.45 -2.17
C ASP A 397 12.65 -3.40 -1.50
N TYR A 398 13.23 -4.57 -1.31
CA TYR A 398 14.57 -4.76 -0.78
C TYR A 398 15.54 -5.06 -1.93
N ASP A 399 16.67 -4.36 -1.98
CA ASP A 399 17.74 -4.65 -2.93
C ASP A 399 18.58 -5.85 -2.46
N PRO A 400 18.44 -7.04 -3.09
CA PRO A 400 19.23 -8.21 -2.71
C PRO A 400 20.68 -8.04 -3.16
N GLU A 401 21.61 -8.63 -2.40
CA GLU A 401 23.02 -8.66 -2.79
C GLU A 401 23.21 -9.43 -4.11
N PRO A 402 24.19 -9.04 -4.97
CA PRO A 402 24.48 -9.76 -6.20
C PRO A 402 24.72 -11.26 -5.94
N GLY A 403 24.07 -12.12 -6.75
CA GLY A 403 24.15 -13.59 -6.59
C GLY A 403 23.19 -14.16 -5.52
N THR A 404 22.31 -13.34 -4.94
CA THR A 404 21.30 -13.78 -3.98
C THR A 404 19.88 -13.51 -4.50
N CYS A 405 18.88 -14.12 -3.86
CA CYS A 405 17.47 -13.81 -4.12
C CYS A 405 16.61 -13.80 -2.86
N LEU A 406 15.45 -13.14 -2.95
CA LEU A 406 14.43 -13.12 -1.91
C LEU A 406 13.38 -14.21 -2.17
N LEU A 407 13.43 -15.29 -1.38
CA LEU A 407 12.56 -16.45 -1.60
C LEU A 407 11.06 -16.14 -1.61
N CYS A 408 10.59 -15.17 -0.81
CA CYS A 408 9.17 -14.86 -0.65
C CYS A 408 8.48 -14.24 -1.88
N VAL A 409 9.24 -13.69 -2.82
CA VAL A 409 8.70 -13.05 -4.03
C VAL A 409 9.34 -13.59 -5.31
N SER A 410 10.05 -14.72 -5.20
CA SER A 410 10.73 -15.35 -6.33
C SER A 410 10.16 -16.73 -6.66
N THR A 411 10.18 -17.07 -7.94
CA THR A 411 9.87 -18.40 -8.49
C THR A 411 11.06 -18.91 -9.31
N PRO A 412 11.24 -20.23 -9.45
CA PRO A 412 12.35 -20.77 -10.23
C PRO A 412 12.10 -20.58 -11.75
N LYS A 413 13.13 -20.16 -12.49
CA LYS A 413 13.15 -20.22 -13.97
C LYS A 413 13.75 -21.54 -14.47
N THR A 414 14.73 -22.05 -13.74
CA THR A 414 15.39 -23.34 -13.97
C THR A 414 15.43 -24.14 -12.69
N SER A 415 15.90 -25.40 -12.75
CA SER A 415 16.37 -26.08 -11.54
C SER A 415 17.39 -25.18 -10.83
N VAL A 416 17.22 -25.01 -9.53
CA VAL A 416 17.97 -24.03 -8.73
C VAL A 416 18.48 -24.69 -7.45
N THR A 417 19.72 -24.36 -7.10
CA THR A 417 20.35 -24.76 -5.84
C THR A 417 20.47 -23.53 -4.95
N LEU A 418 19.76 -23.54 -3.84
CA LEU A 418 19.72 -22.46 -2.86
C LEU A 418 20.57 -22.83 -1.65
N GLU A 419 21.25 -21.86 -1.06
CA GLU A 419 21.99 -22.05 0.20
C GLU A 419 21.06 -22.38 1.39
N ALA A 420 19.76 -22.11 1.25
CA ALA A 420 18.76 -22.23 2.31
C ALA A 420 18.60 -23.66 2.86
#